data_AF-A0AAW2JLX2-F1
#
_entry.id   AF-A0AAW2JLX2-F1
#
_cell.length_a   1.000
_cell.length_b   1.000
_cell.length_c   1.000
_cell.angle_alpha   90.00
_cell.angle_beta   90.00
_cell.angle_gamma   90.00
#
_symmetry.space_group_name_H-M   'P 1'
#
loop_
_entity.id
_entity.type
_entity.pdbx_description
1 polymer ?
#
loop_
_entity_poly.entity_id
_entity_poly.type
_entity_poly.pdbx_seq_one_letter_code
_entity_poly.pdbx_strand_id
1 'polypeptide(L)'
;MAACSSFCPQRPLQLRRKTISRLPIKPQFSVQVKAFSSQESSAPPKDEIPARVGFLGLGIMGSPMAQNLIKAGCDVTVWNRTKSKCDPLISLGAKYKSSPEEVAASCDVTFAMLADPESAVDVACGKHGAAGGMSPRKGYVDISTVDGETSKLISAHIKSTGALFLEAPVSGSKKPAEDGQLIFLTAGDKSLYETAAPLLDIMGKSRFYLGDVGNGAAMKLVVNMIMGSMMASFSEGLLLSEKVGLDPKVLVEVISQGAISAPMYSMKGPSMVQSLYPTAFPLKHQQKDLRLALGLAESVSQATPIAAAANELYKVAKAHGLSDNDFSAVIEALKGKLQERS
;
A
#
# COMPACT_ATOMS: atom_id res chain seq x y z
N MET A 1 76.54 -21.87 -1.47
CA MET A 1 76.43 -22.50 -2.80
C MET A 1 75.47 -23.67 -2.68
N ALA A 2 74.44 -23.92 -3.47
CA ALA A 2 73.71 -23.20 -4.50
C ALA A 2 72.41 -24.02 -4.74
N ALA A 3 71.32 -23.31 -5.01
CA ALA A 3 70.08 -23.67 -5.72
C ALA A 3 69.48 -25.10 -5.62
N CYS A 4 68.26 -25.15 -5.07
CA CYS A 4 67.29 -26.22 -5.26
C CYS A 4 66.36 -25.84 -6.43
N SER A 5 66.28 -26.67 -7.49
CA SER A 5 65.36 -26.47 -8.61
C SER A 5 64.73 -27.80 -9.06
N SER A 6 63.41 -27.89 -8.85
CA SER A 6 62.34 -28.41 -9.72
C SER A 6 62.64 -29.48 -10.78
N PHE A 7 61.86 -30.56 -10.81
CA PHE A 7 60.73 -30.75 -11.75
C PHE A 7 60.02 -32.11 -11.53
N CYS A 8 58.70 -32.12 -11.78
CA CYS A 8 57.68 -33.14 -11.47
C CYS A 8 57.53 -34.21 -12.58
N PRO A 9 56.97 -35.41 -12.29
CA PRO A 9 56.24 -36.16 -13.32
C PRO A 9 54.78 -36.54 -12.93
N GLN A 10 53.90 -36.08 -13.83
CA GLN A 10 52.59 -36.56 -14.30
C GLN A 10 51.85 -37.74 -13.62
N ARG A 11 50.55 -37.53 -13.35
CA ARG A 11 49.49 -38.56 -13.32
C ARG A 11 48.33 -38.14 -14.24
N PRO A 12 47.67 -39.07 -14.97
CA PRO A 12 46.49 -38.75 -15.75
C PRO A 12 45.21 -38.85 -14.90
N LEU A 13 44.37 -37.82 -14.98
CA LEU A 13 43.01 -37.79 -14.43
C LEU A 13 42.02 -37.81 -15.61
N GLN A 14 41.41 -38.96 -15.88
CA GLN A 14 40.17 -39.02 -16.65
C GLN A 14 39.02 -39.37 -15.71
N LEU A 15 38.34 -38.35 -15.18
CA LEU A 15 37.02 -38.49 -14.59
C LEU A 15 35.98 -38.09 -15.65
N ARG A 16 35.18 -39.05 -16.09
CA ARG A 16 34.01 -38.81 -16.97
C ARG A 16 33.07 -37.78 -16.32
N ARG A 17 32.90 -36.62 -16.94
CA ARG A 17 31.81 -35.69 -16.65
C ARG A 17 30.48 -36.35 -17.00
N LYS A 18 29.64 -36.65 -16.00
CA LYS A 18 28.22 -36.91 -16.21
C LYS A 18 27.53 -35.59 -16.55
N THR A 19 26.94 -35.54 -17.73
CA THR A 19 26.13 -34.42 -18.23
C THR A 19 24.89 -34.29 -17.34
N ILE A 20 24.78 -33.19 -16.60
CA ILE A 20 23.56 -32.83 -15.88
C ILE A 20 22.53 -32.42 -16.94
N SER A 21 21.47 -33.23 -17.08
CA SER A 21 20.31 -32.93 -17.91
C SER A 21 19.64 -31.66 -17.41
N ARG A 22 19.53 -30.65 -18.28
CA ARG A 22 18.77 -29.42 -18.03
C ARG A 22 17.30 -29.78 -17.77
N LEU A 23 16.81 -29.50 -16.57
CA LEU A 23 15.38 -29.49 -16.26
C LEU A 23 14.68 -28.44 -17.13
N PRO A 24 13.44 -28.69 -17.59
CA PRO A 24 12.71 -27.73 -18.42
C PRO A 24 12.32 -26.52 -17.56
N ILE A 25 12.88 -25.36 -17.93
CA ILE A 25 12.48 -24.05 -17.42
C ILE A 25 11.03 -23.84 -17.88
N LYS A 26 10.09 -23.76 -16.93
CA LYS A 26 8.70 -23.37 -17.21
C LYS A 26 8.67 -21.99 -17.88
N PRO A 27 7.75 -21.73 -18.82
CA PRO A 27 7.76 -20.47 -19.56
C PRO A 27 7.59 -19.28 -18.61
N GLN A 28 8.44 -18.28 -18.81
CA GLN A 28 8.31 -16.96 -18.20
C GLN A 28 6.89 -16.44 -18.46
N PHE A 29 6.18 -16.06 -17.39
CA PHE A 29 4.96 -15.28 -17.47
C PHE A 29 5.28 -13.94 -18.15
N SER A 30 5.13 -13.86 -19.47
CA SER A 30 5.03 -12.59 -20.18
C SER A 30 3.61 -12.09 -20.06
N VAL A 31 3.24 -11.54 -18.91
CA VAL A 31 2.04 -10.70 -18.81
C VAL A 31 2.41 -9.37 -19.46
N GLN A 32 1.95 -9.15 -20.70
CA GLN A 32 1.98 -7.81 -21.30
C GLN A 32 0.99 -6.94 -20.52
N VAL A 33 1.47 -6.31 -19.44
CA VAL A 33 0.74 -5.24 -18.76
C VAL A 33 0.79 -4.02 -19.68
N LYS A 34 -0.22 -3.85 -20.54
CA LYS A 34 -0.48 -2.55 -21.16
C LYS A 34 -0.98 -1.62 -20.07
N ALA A 35 -0.06 -0.85 -19.48
CA ALA A 35 -0.41 0.33 -18.72
C ALA A 35 -1.17 1.28 -19.65
N PHE A 36 -2.50 1.31 -19.53
CA PHE A 36 -3.28 2.42 -20.06
C PHE A 36 -2.98 3.62 -19.15
N SER A 37 -1.91 4.34 -19.46
CA SER A 37 -1.75 5.72 -18.99
C SER A 37 -2.90 6.51 -19.60
N SER A 38 -3.91 6.82 -18.80
CA SER A 38 -5.06 7.60 -19.21
C SER A 38 -4.63 9.00 -19.62
N GLN A 39 -5.22 9.43 -20.74
CA GLN A 39 -5.20 10.79 -21.28
C GLN A 39 -5.58 11.83 -20.21
N GLU A 40 -5.20 13.09 -20.45
CA GLU A 40 -5.63 14.23 -19.64
C GLU A 40 -7.13 14.17 -19.34
N SER A 41 -7.45 14.04 -18.05
CA SER A 41 -8.81 13.96 -17.52
C SER A 41 -9.51 15.31 -17.71
N SER A 42 -10.34 15.44 -18.75
CA SER A 42 -11.45 16.38 -18.71
C SER A 42 -12.54 15.79 -17.81
N ALA A 43 -13.07 16.60 -16.88
CA ALA A 43 -14.13 16.18 -15.98
C ALA A 43 -15.32 15.61 -16.79
N PRO A 44 -15.89 14.47 -16.40
CA PRO A 44 -17.01 13.87 -17.11
C PRO A 44 -18.22 14.82 -17.08
N PRO A 45 -19.09 14.79 -18.11
CA PRO A 45 -20.33 15.56 -18.11
C PRO A 45 -21.19 15.20 -16.88
N LYS A 46 -21.75 16.24 -16.24
CA LYS A 46 -22.46 16.16 -14.95
C LYS A 46 -23.70 15.24 -14.91
N ASP A 47 -24.14 14.74 -16.07
CA ASP A 47 -25.40 13.99 -16.19
C ASP A 47 -25.25 12.46 -16.08
N GLU A 48 -24.03 11.91 -15.94
CA GLU A 48 -23.78 10.45 -15.83
C GLU A 48 -23.49 9.94 -14.40
N ILE A 49 -23.41 10.81 -13.38
CA ILE A 49 -23.03 10.39 -12.02
C ILE A 49 -24.17 10.52 -10.99
N PRO A 50 -25.26 9.74 -11.10
CA PRO A 50 -26.11 9.47 -9.95
C PRO A 50 -25.90 8.02 -9.48
N ALA A 51 -24.67 7.66 -9.07
CA ALA A 51 -24.44 6.42 -8.35
C ALA A 51 -24.65 6.67 -6.85
N ARG A 52 -25.44 5.82 -6.18
CA ARG A 52 -25.48 5.82 -4.70
C ARG A 52 -24.21 5.14 -4.23
N VAL A 53 -23.33 5.90 -3.57
CA VAL A 53 -22.00 5.43 -3.18
C VAL A 53 -21.95 5.15 -1.70
N GLY A 54 -21.59 3.92 -1.34
CA GLY A 54 -21.28 3.55 0.04
C GLY A 54 -19.81 3.83 0.34
N PHE A 55 -19.49 4.30 1.56
CA PHE A 55 -18.11 4.45 2.01
C PHE A 55 -17.92 3.93 3.44
N LEU A 56 -17.14 2.87 3.58
CA LEU A 56 -16.89 2.17 4.84
C LEU A 56 -15.47 2.48 5.32
N GLY A 57 -15.35 3.12 6.50
CA GLY A 57 -14.07 3.46 7.11
C GLY A 57 -13.63 4.89 6.82
N LEU A 58 -13.64 5.71 7.88
CA LEU A 58 -13.37 7.16 7.81
C LEU A 58 -12.11 7.52 8.61
N GLY A 59 -11.00 6.89 8.22
CA GLY A 59 -9.66 7.14 8.75
C GLY A 59 -8.94 8.28 8.03
N ILE A 60 -7.60 8.32 8.17
CA ILE A 60 -6.73 9.31 7.52
C ILE A 60 -6.96 9.38 6.00
N MET A 61 -7.17 8.23 5.36
CA MET A 61 -7.39 8.14 3.92
C MET A 61 -8.89 8.19 3.55
N GLY A 62 -9.73 7.44 4.27
CA GLY A 62 -11.14 7.30 3.89
C GLY A 62 -11.95 8.61 3.96
N SER A 63 -11.69 9.46 4.97
CA SER A 63 -12.40 10.73 5.12
C SER A 63 -12.21 11.69 3.94
N PRO A 64 -10.98 12.05 3.51
CA PRO A 64 -10.80 12.93 2.35
C PRO A 64 -11.29 12.30 1.05
N MET A 65 -11.17 10.98 0.87
CA MET A 65 -11.69 10.27 -0.30
C MET A 65 -13.21 10.39 -0.42
N ALA A 66 -13.93 10.10 0.67
CA ALA A 66 -15.38 10.26 0.72
C ALA A 66 -15.80 11.74 0.55
N GLN A 67 -15.04 12.68 1.11
CA GLN A 67 -15.27 14.11 0.92
C GLN A 67 -15.17 14.53 -0.55
N ASN A 68 -14.23 13.98 -1.32
CA ASN A 68 -14.09 14.29 -2.74
C ASN A 68 -15.28 13.78 -3.56
N LEU A 69 -15.81 12.60 -3.24
CA LEU A 69 -17.04 12.09 -3.85
C LEU A 69 -18.25 13.00 -3.55
N ILE A 70 -18.38 13.47 -2.31
CA ILE A 70 -19.45 14.42 -1.92
C ILE A 70 -19.32 15.74 -2.70
N LYS A 71 -18.11 16.31 -2.76
CA LYS A 71 -17.85 17.57 -3.49
C LYS A 71 -18.12 17.45 -4.99
N ALA A 72 -17.94 16.26 -5.56
CA ALA A 72 -18.26 15.94 -6.94
C ALA A 72 -19.78 15.74 -7.18
N GLY A 73 -20.61 15.79 -6.14
CA GLY A 73 -22.07 15.67 -6.24
C GLY A 73 -22.62 14.25 -6.09
N CYS A 74 -21.81 13.28 -5.68
CA CYS A 74 -22.28 11.90 -5.47
C CYS A 74 -23.20 11.80 -4.24
N ASP A 75 -24.20 10.91 -4.28
CA ASP A 75 -25.03 10.56 -3.13
C ASP A 75 -24.29 9.56 -2.22
N VAL A 76 -23.51 10.07 -1.28
CA VAL A 76 -22.62 9.27 -0.42
C VAL A 76 -23.31 8.86 0.89
N THR A 77 -23.32 7.57 1.17
CA THR A 77 -23.73 6.99 2.46
C THR A 77 -22.50 6.43 3.16
N VAL A 78 -22.22 6.90 4.38
CA VAL A 78 -21.02 6.54 5.13
C VAL A 78 -21.31 5.67 6.34
N TRP A 79 -20.33 4.85 6.68
CA TRP A 79 -20.25 4.18 7.96
C TRP A 79 -18.82 4.18 8.49
N ASN A 80 -18.68 4.28 9.81
CA ASN A 80 -17.43 4.02 10.49
C ASN A 80 -17.71 3.43 11.87
N ARG A 81 -16.86 2.49 12.30
CA ARG A 81 -16.96 1.83 13.63
C ARG A 81 -17.12 2.84 14.77
N THR A 82 -16.36 3.93 14.72
CA THR A 82 -16.53 5.08 15.61
C THR A 82 -17.44 6.11 14.93
N LYS A 83 -18.72 6.18 15.35
CA LYS A 83 -19.72 7.05 14.71
C LYS A 83 -19.27 8.51 14.59
N SER A 84 -18.61 9.06 15.61
CA SER A 84 -18.22 10.49 15.60
C SER A 84 -17.30 10.88 14.45
N LYS A 85 -16.61 9.91 13.80
CA LYS A 85 -15.82 10.18 12.59
C LYS A 85 -16.68 10.44 11.35
N CYS A 86 -17.96 10.09 11.37
CA CYS A 86 -18.91 10.37 10.30
C CYS A 86 -19.42 11.81 10.34
N ASP A 87 -19.49 12.44 11.52
CA ASP A 87 -20.17 13.73 11.72
C ASP A 87 -19.66 14.83 10.77
N PRO A 88 -18.35 14.99 10.50
CA PRO A 88 -17.87 15.97 9.54
C PRO A 88 -18.39 15.76 8.10
N LEU A 89 -18.55 14.51 7.66
CA LEU A 89 -19.07 14.21 6.32
C LEU A 89 -20.59 14.33 6.27
N ILE A 90 -21.29 14.02 7.37
CA ILE A 90 -22.73 14.24 7.49
C ILE A 90 -23.04 15.74 7.36
N SER A 91 -22.24 16.61 7.99
CA SER A 91 -22.34 18.06 7.83
C SER A 91 -22.10 18.54 6.39
N LEU A 92 -21.43 17.73 5.56
CA LEU A 92 -21.22 18.00 4.13
C LEU A 92 -22.29 17.36 3.22
N GLY A 93 -23.29 16.70 3.79
CA GLY A 93 -24.40 16.10 3.05
C GLY A 93 -24.34 14.57 2.91
N ALA A 94 -23.37 13.89 3.52
CA ALA A 94 -23.37 12.43 3.55
C ALA A 94 -24.53 11.88 4.38
N LYS A 95 -25.12 10.78 3.92
CA LYS A 95 -26.05 9.96 4.70
C LYS A 95 -25.27 9.04 5.64
N TYR A 96 -25.89 8.64 6.75
CA TYR A 96 -25.30 7.70 7.69
C TYR A 96 -26.17 6.45 7.83
N LYS A 97 -25.52 5.29 7.96
CA LYS A 97 -26.15 4.02 8.33
C LYS A 97 -25.39 3.38 9.48
N SER A 98 -26.05 2.50 10.23
CA SER A 98 -25.52 1.98 11.49
C SER A 98 -24.56 0.80 11.33
N SER A 99 -24.59 0.14 10.17
CA SER A 99 -23.75 -1.02 9.84
C SER A 99 -23.24 -0.99 8.39
N PRO A 100 -22.14 -1.70 8.09
CA PRO A 100 -21.69 -1.95 6.72
C PRO A 100 -22.77 -2.58 5.83
N GLU A 101 -23.52 -3.54 6.38
CA GLU A 101 -24.67 -4.18 5.74
C GLU A 101 -25.70 -3.15 5.25
N GLU A 102 -26.13 -2.22 6.12
CA GLU A 102 -27.12 -1.20 5.76
C GLU A 102 -26.60 -0.22 4.70
N VAL A 103 -25.31 0.15 4.74
CA VAL A 103 -24.70 0.98 3.69
C VAL A 103 -24.76 0.23 2.36
N ALA A 104 -24.24 -1.00 2.33
CA ALA A 104 -24.22 -1.83 1.13
C ALA A 104 -25.63 -2.06 0.57
N ALA A 105 -26.63 -2.26 1.43
CA ALA A 105 -28.04 -2.40 1.05
C ALA A 105 -28.58 -1.18 0.30
N SER A 106 -28.15 0.03 0.68
CA SER A 106 -28.65 1.30 0.12
C SER A 106 -27.89 1.83 -1.10
N CYS A 107 -26.74 1.21 -1.45
CA CYS A 107 -25.81 1.74 -2.44
C CYS A 107 -25.61 0.79 -3.63
N ASP A 108 -25.18 1.35 -4.76
CA ASP A 108 -24.88 0.62 -6.00
C ASP A 108 -23.41 0.18 -6.02
N VAL A 109 -22.50 1.05 -5.57
CA VAL A 109 -21.07 0.77 -5.38
C VAL A 109 -20.68 1.14 -3.95
N THR A 110 -20.04 0.23 -3.23
CA THR A 110 -19.58 0.45 -1.85
C THR A 110 -18.07 0.34 -1.77
N PHE A 111 -17.39 1.42 -1.39
CA PHE A 111 -15.96 1.45 -1.12
C PHE A 111 -15.67 1.09 0.33
N ALA A 112 -14.53 0.44 0.56
CA ALA A 112 -14.07 0.11 1.90
C ALA A 112 -12.59 0.48 2.09
N MET A 113 -12.29 1.36 3.05
CA MET A 113 -10.93 1.83 3.37
C MET A 113 -10.57 1.55 4.83
N LEU A 114 -10.05 0.34 5.07
CA LEU A 114 -9.75 -0.19 6.41
C LEU A 114 -8.24 -0.27 6.68
N ALA A 115 -7.92 -0.31 7.98
CA ALA A 115 -6.54 -0.21 8.47
C ALA A 115 -5.70 -1.47 8.22
N ASP A 116 -6.31 -2.64 8.30
CA ASP A 116 -5.66 -3.95 8.31
C ASP A 116 -6.58 -5.06 7.75
N PRO A 117 -6.00 -6.22 7.39
CA PRO A 117 -6.74 -7.39 6.93
C PRO A 117 -7.90 -7.80 7.81
N GLU A 118 -7.70 -7.84 9.14
CA GLU A 118 -8.72 -8.25 10.10
C GLU A 118 -9.95 -7.33 10.05
N SER A 119 -9.73 -6.01 10.03
CA SER A 119 -10.81 -5.03 9.90
C SER A 119 -11.49 -5.09 8.53
N ALA A 120 -10.75 -5.36 7.45
CA ALA A 120 -11.34 -5.51 6.12
C ALA A 120 -12.26 -6.73 6.04
N VAL A 121 -11.82 -7.88 6.59
CA VAL A 121 -12.63 -9.11 6.64
C VAL A 121 -13.87 -8.91 7.52
N ASP A 122 -13.73 -8.32 8.72
CA ASP A 122 -14.86 -8.07 9.61
C ASP A 122 -15.92 -7.16 8.96
N VAL A 123 -15.48 -6.06 8.32
CA VAL A 123 -16.38 -5.11 7.67
C VAL A 123 -17.04 -5.70 6.42
N ALA A 124 -16.36 -6.58 5.68
CA ALA A 124 -16.93 -7.21 4.50
C ALA A 124 -17.82 -8.42 4.82
N CYS A 125 -17.36 -9.30 5.72
CA CYS A 125 -17.88 -10.66 5.90
C CYS A 125 -18.41 -10.94 7.32
N GLY A 126 -18.29 -10.00 8.26
CA GLY A 126 -18.78 -10.16 9.63
C GLY A 126 -20.31 -10.27 9.70
N LYS A 127 -20.85 -10.49 10.90
CA LYS A 127 -22.29 -10.69 11.14
C LYS A 127 -23.19 -9.57 10.56
N HIS A 128 -22.69 -8.33 10.59
CA HIS A 128 -23.34 -7.14 10.00
C HIS A 128 -22.46 -6.52 8.91
N GLY A 129 -21.64 -7.36 8.26
CA GLY A 129 -20.72 -6.98 7.21
C GLY A 129 -21.43 -6.62 5.91
N ALA A 130 -20.71 -5.95 5.02
CA ALA A 130 -21.23 -5.46 3.76
C ALA A 130 -21.93 -6.55 2.93
N ALA A 131 -21.43 -7.79 2.98
CA ALA A 131 -22.01 -8.93 2.26
C ALA A 131 -23.50 -9.14 2.57
N GLY A 132 -23.97 -8.88 3.80
CA GLY A 132 -25.38 -9.01 4.15
C GLY A 132 -26.32 -8.07 3.37
N GLY A 133 -25.79 -6.93 2.89
CA GLY A 133 -26.53 -5.93 2.11
C GLY A 133 -26.26 -6.00 0.60
N MET A 134 -25.39 -6.92 0.17
CA MET A 134 -25.02 -7.08 -1.24
C MET A 134 -26.03 -7.94 -1.99
N SER A 135 -26.15 -7.68 -3.29
CA SER A 135 -27.09 -8.35 -4.19
C SER A 135 -26.59 -8.26 -5.63
N PRO A 136 -27.18 -9.00 -6.59
CA PRO A 136 -26.82 -8.87 -8.00
C PRO A 136 -26.81 -7.42 -8.50
N ARG A 137 -25.86 -7.12 -9.38
CA ARG A 137 -25.56 -5.78 -9.96
C ARG A 137 -24.89 -4.77 -9.02
N LYS A 138 -24.75 -5.04 -7.73
CA LYS A 138 -23.98 -4.18 -6.82
C LYS A 138 -22.49 -4.45 -6.91
N GLY A 139 -21.68 -3.46 -6.57
CA GLY A 139 -20.22 -3.57 -6.50
C GLY A 139 -19.67 -3.31 -5.10
N TYR A 140 -18.73 -4.13 -4.65
CA TYR A 140 -17.87 -3.86 -3.50
C TYR A 140 -16.45 -3.59 -3.99
N VAL A 141 -15.91 -2.43 -3.61
CA VAL A 141 -14.56 -2.00 -4.00
C VAL A 141 -13.70 -1.86 -2.74
N ASP A 142 -12.84 -2.83 -2.49
CA ASP A 142 -11.92 -2.78 -1.35
C ASP A 142 -10.66 -2.00 -1.74
N ILE A 143 -10.51 -0.80 -1.15
CA ILE A 143 -9.37 0.10 -1.38
C ILE A 143 -8.36 0.03 -0.22
N SER A 144 -8.57 -0.89 0.73
CA SER A 144 -7.66 -1.17 1.83
C SER A 144 -6.35 -1.80 1.35
N THR A 145 -5.29 -1.64 2.13
CA THR A 145 -4.04 -2.41 1.90
C THR A 145 -4.06 -3.68 2.74
N VAL A 146 -4.25 -4.81 2.05
CA VAL A 146 -4.31 -6.18 2.60
C VAL A 146 -3.41 -7.12 1.80
N ASP A 147 -3.23 -8.35 2.26
CA ASP A 147 -2.59 -9.42 1.47
C ASP A 147 -3.56 -10.05 0.45
N GLY A 148 -2.99 -10.78 -0.50
CA GLY A 148 -3.75 -11.40 -1.59
C GLY A 148 -4.71 -12.50 -1.12
N GLU A 149 -4.41 -13.19 -0.01
CA GLU A 149 -5.29 -14.22 0.55
C GLU A 149 -6.55 -13.59 1.13
N THR A 150 -6.38 -12.50 1.89
CA THR A 150 -7.47 -11.70 2.45
C THR A 150 -8.37 -11.15 1.36
N SER A 151 -7.80 -10.56 0.31
CA SER A 151 -8.58 -10.03 -0.81
C SER A 151 -9.38 -11.13 -1.53
N LYS A 152 -8.78 -12.30 -1.76
CA LYS A 152 -9.47 -13.46 -2.36
C LYS A 152 -10.59 -13.98 -1.47
N LEU A 153 -10.39 -14.01 -0.15
CA LEU A 153 -11.43 -14.39 0.82
C LEU A 153 -12.63 -13.45 0.73
N ILE A 154 -12.38 -12.14 0.79
CA ILE A 154 -13.43 -11.13 0.69
C ILE A 154 -14.13 -11.25 -0.67
N SER A 155 -13.38 -11.38 -1.76
CA SER A 155 -13.92 -11.55 -3.10
C SER A 155 -14.87 -12.74 -3.20
N ALA A 156 -14.46 -13.91 -2.70
CA ALA A 156 -15.29 -15.11 -2.72
C ALA A 156 -16.60 -14.89 -1.93
N HIS A 157 -16.52 -14.26 -0.77
CA HIS A 157 -17.68 -13.99 0.07
C HIS A 157 -18.64 -12.99 -0.58
N ILE A 158 -18.15 -11.86 -1.10
CA ILE A 158 -18.95 -10.88 -1.83
C ILE A 158 -19.61 -11.52 -3.05
N LYS A 159 -18.85 -12.26 -3.87
CA LYS A 159 -19.37 -12.90 -5.09
C LYS A 159 -20.44 -13.96 -4.82
N SER A 160 -20.43 -14.60 -3.65
CA SER A 160 -21.48 -15.55 -3.26
C SER A 160 -22.87 -14.93 -3.16
N THR A 161 -22.95 -13.61 -3.01
CA THR A 161 -24.21 -12.83 -3.00
C THR A 161 -24.72 -12.47 -4.41
N GLY A 162 -23.94 -12.77 -5.44
CA GLY A 162 -24.16 -12.32 -6.82
C GLY A 162 -23.65 -10.91 -7.12
N ALA A 163 -23.09 -10.19 -6.14
CA ALA A 163 -22.43 -8.91 -6.33
C ALA A 163 -21.05 -9.05 -7.00
N LEU A 164 -20.53 -7.94 -7.51
CA LEU A 164 -19.21 -7.83 -8.11
C LEU A 164 -18.18 -7.35 -7.07
N PHE A 165 -16.94 -7.76 -7.24
CA PHE A 165 -15.82 -7.41 -6.38
C PHE A 165 -14.64 -6.83 -7.18
N LEU A 166 -14.08 -5.74 -6.67
CA LEU A 166 -12.85 -5.14 -7.17
C LEU A 166 -11.95 -4.84 -5.98
N GLU A 167 -10.71 -5.31 -5.99
CA GLU A 167 -9.68 -4.72 -5.14
C GLU A 167 -9.09 -3.52 -5.87
N ALA A 168 -8.83 -2.44 -5.15
CA ALA A 168 -8.26 -1.22 -5.68
C ALA A 168 -7.39 -0.49 -4.65
N PRO A 169 -6.40 -1.16 -4.01
CA PRO A 169 -5.50 -0.49 -3.08
C PRO A 169 -4.83 0.73 -3.72
N VAL A 170 -4.60 1.76 -2.91
CA VAL A 170 -4.12 3.06 -3.39
C VAL A 170 -2.66 3.32 -3.07
N SER A 171 -1.94 3.95 -3.99
CA SER A 171 -0.66 4.61 -3.74
C SER A 171 -0.86 6.12 -3.63
N GLY A 172 -0.19 6.72 -2.65
CA GLY A 172 -0.47 8.07 -2.16
C GLY A 172 -0.76 8.06 -0.65
N SER A 173 -0.63 9.23 -0.02
CA SER A 173 -0.88 9.43 1.42
C SER A 173 -2.03 10.44 1.60
N LYS A 174 -2.15 11.02 2.79
CA LYS A 174 -3.21 11.97 3.15
C LYS A 174 -3.38 13.10 2.13
N LYS A 175 -2.30 13.78 1.76
CA LYS A 175 -2.37 14.94 0.84
C LYS A 175 -2.86 14.54 -0.57
N PRO A 176 -2.30 13.51 -1.24
CA PRO A 176 -2.90 12.98 -2.46
C PRO A 176 -4.36 12.53 -2.34
N ALA A 177 -4.78 12.01 -1.18
CA ALA A 177 -6.19 11.67 -0.96
C ALA A 177 -7.09 12.91 -0.88
N GLU A 178 -6.64 13.97 -0.21
CA GLU A 178 -7.33 15.27 -0.16
C GLU A 178 -7.46 15.90 -1.55
N ASP A 179 -6.41 15.78 -2.37
CA ASP A 179 -6.32 16.44 -3.68
C ASP A 179 -6.95 15.63 -4.84
N GLY A 180 -7.42 14.41 -4.58
CA GLY A 180 -7.91 13.52 -5.65
C GLY A 180 -6.79 13.06 -6.60
N GLN A 181 -5.60 12.82 -6.06
CA GLN A 181 -4.36 12.50 -6.80
C GLN A 181 -3.79 11.11 -6.48
N LEU A 182 -4.61 10.23 -5.91
CA LEU A 182 -4.24 8.84 -5.66
C LEU A 182 -3.99 8.06 -6.96
N ILE A 183 -3.24 6.97 -6.83
CA ILE A 183 -3.02 5.99 -7.89
C ILE A 183 -3.68 4.68 -7.45
N PHE A 184 -4.68 4.20 -8.20
CA PHE A 184 -5.37 2.95 -7.89
C PHE A 184 -4.69 1.75 -8.55
N LEU A 185 -4.47 0.69 -7.79
CA LEU A 185 -3.88 -0.57 -8.25
C LEU A 185 -4.99 -1.63 -8.29
N THR A 186 -5.78 -1.62 -9.36
CA THR A 186 -7.05 -2.36 -9.43
C THR A 186 -6.90 -3.77 -9.96
N ALA A 187 -7.66 -4.72 -9.43
CA ALA A 187 -7.79 -6.07 -9.96
C ALA A 187 -9.14 -6.69 -9.55
N GLY A 188 -9.67 -7.64 -10.33
CA GLY A 188 -10.96 -8.30 -10.05
C GLY A 188 -11.93 -8.21 -11.22
N ASP A 189 -13.19 -7.85 -10.95
CA ASP A 189 -14.22 -7.84 -12.00
C ASP A 189 -14.04 -6.66 -12.95
N LYS A 190 -13.78 -6.96 -14.23
CA LYS A 190 -13.53 -5.94 -15.26
C LYS A 190 -14.72 -5.00 -15.46
N SER A 191 -15.94 -5.53 -15.42
CA SER A 191 -17.17 -4.73 -15.54
C SER A 191 -17.30 -3.73 -14.39
N LEU A 192 -17.00 -4.14 -13.16
CA LEU A 192 -17.01 -3.22 -12.01
C LEU A 192 -15.88 -2.19 -12.10
N TYR A 193 -14.69 -2.55 -12.60
CA TYR A 193 -13.62 -1.58 -12.89
C TYR A 193 -14.07 -0.49 -13.87
N GLU A 194 -14.85 -0.86 -14.88
CA GLU A 194 -15.40 0.08 -15.86
C GLU A 194 -16.54 0.93 -15.26
N THR A 195 -17.45 0.34 -14.50
CA THR A 195 -18.53 1.09 -13.83
C THR A 195 -18.03 2.01 -12.71
N ALA A 196 -17.03 1.59 -11.95
CA ALA A 196 -16.45 2.39 -10.87
C ALA A 196 -15.47 3.46 -11.38
N ALA A 197 -15.12 3.44 -12.66
CA ALA A 197 -14.16 4.35 -13.29
C ALA A 197 -14.35 5.83 -12.90
N PRO A 198 -15.54 6.45 -13.07
CA PRO A 198 -15.70 7.88 -12.79
C PRO A 198 -15.53 8.19 -11.29
N LEU A 199 -15.88 7.24 -10.42
CA LEU A 199 -15.73 7.38 -8.97
C LEU A 199 -14.26 7.31 -8.55
N LEU A 200 -13.49 6.40 -9.16
CA LEU A 200 -12.04 6.30 -8.96
C LEU A 200 -11.33 7.56 -9.49
N ASP A 201 -11.74 8.08 -10.64
CA ASP A 201 -11.13 9.25 -11.29
C ASP A 201 -11.43 10.57 -10.52
N ILE A 202 -12.47 10.62 -9.67
CA ILE A 202 -12.69 11.72 -8.70
C ILE A 202 -11.66 11.68 -7.56
N MET A 203 -11.28 10.47 -7.12
CA MET A 203 -10.41 10.26 -5.96
C MET A 203 -8.94 10.13 -6.33
N GLY A 204 -8.61 9.98 -7.61
CA GLY A 204 -7.26 9.72 -8.07
C GLY A 204 -6.97 10.21 -9.47
N LYS A 205 -5.68 10.32 -9.76
CA LYS A 205 -5.17 10.79 -11.06
C LYS A 205 -4.90 9.67 -12.04
N SER A 206 -4.80 8.42 -11.57
CA SER A 206 -4.57 7.26 -12.42
C SER A 206 -5.04 5.96 -11.78
N ARG A 207 -5.32 4.96 -12.62
CA ARG A 207 -5.72 3.62 -12.22
C ARG A 207 -5.15 2.57 -13.17
N PHE A 208 -4.58 1.52 -12.59
CA PHE A 208 -4.03 0.38 -13.33
C PHE A 208 -4.95 -0.82 -13.17
N TYR A 209 -5.24 -1.53 -14.26
CA TYR A 209 -5.96 -2.80 -14.20
C TYR A 209 -4.97 -3.97 -14.30
N LEU A 210 -4.84 -4.71 -13.21
CA LEU A 210 -3.81 -5.71 -12.97
C LEU A 210 -4.34 -7.15 -13.11
N GLY A 211 -5.53 -7.32 -13.69
CA GLY A 211 -6.12 -8.63 -13.96
C GLY A 211 -6.85 -9.19 -12.74
N ASP A 212 -6.45 -10.38 -12.32
CA ASP A 212 -7.18 -11.18 -11.32
C ASP A 212 -6.99 -10.70 -9.88
N VAL A 213 -7.97 -10.99 -9.02
CA VAL A 213 -7.94 -10.67 -7.59
C VAL A 213 -6.68 -11.22 -6.91
N GLY A 214 -6.02 -10.37 -6.14
CA GLY A 214 -4.76 -10.60 -5.46
C GLY A 214 -3.60 -9.87 -6.14
N ASN A 215 -3.68 -9.53 -7.42
CA ASN A 215 -2.60 -8.84 -8.14
C ASN A 215 -2.45 -7.37 -7.72
N GLY A 216 -3.56 -6.68 -7.44
CA GLY A 216 -3.56 -5.33 -6.88
C GLY A 216 -3.00 -5.30 -5.48
N ALA A 217 -3.44 -6.23 -4.62
CA ALA A 217 -2.87 -6.40 -3.28
C ALA A 217 -1.36 -6.68 -3.33
N ALA A 218 -0.92 -7.62 -4.16
CA ALA A 218 0.50 -7.95 -4.32
C ALA A 218 1.33 -6.76 -4.81
N MET A 219 0.87 -6.05 -5.84
CA MET A 219 1.55 -4.84 -6.35
C MET A 219 1.67 -3.78 -5.27
N LYS A 220 0.61 -3.54 -4.49
CA LYS A 220 0.63 -2.56 -3.40
C LYS A 220 1.66 -2.93 -2.33
N LEU A 221 1.72 -4.19 -1.92
CA LEU A 221 2.69 -4.66 -0.93
C LEU A 221 4.13 -4.52 -1.43
N VAL A 222 4.40 -4.81 -2.71
CA VAL A 222 5.72 -4.57 -3.31
C VAL A 222 6.09 -3.09 -3.28
N VAL A 223 5.18 -2.20 -3.66
CA VAL A 223 5.40 -0.74 -3.63
C VAL A 223 5.70 -0.26 -2.19
N ASN A 224 4.90 -0.69 -1.21
CA ASN A 224 5.09 -0.26 0.18
C ASN A 224 6.30 -0.92 0.86
N MET A 225 6.73 -2.10 0.40
CA MET A 225 7.99 -2.73 0.81
C MET A 225 9.19 -1.89 0.38
N ILE A 226 9.20 -1.45 -0.89
CA ILE A 226 10.24 -0.56 -1.43
C ILE A 226 10.24 0.77 -0.64
N MET A 227 9.07 1.38 -0.46
CA MET A 227 8.92 2.65 0.28
C MET A 227 9.45 2.57 1.72
N GLY A 228 9.05 1.54 2.48
CA GLY A 228 9.51 1.35 3.86
C GLY A 228 11.01 1.10 3.94
N SER A 229 11.56 0.32 3.01
CA SER A 229 13.01 0.06 2.94
C SER A 229 13.80 1.32 2.59
N MET A 230 13.32 2.11 1.62
CA MET A 230 13.92 3.40 1.25
C MET A 230 13.94 4.38 2.42
N MET A 231 12.86 4.46 3.20
CA MET A 231 12.80 5.34 4.38
C MET A 231 13.78 4.91 5.48
N ALA A 232 13.94 3.60 5.69
CA ALA A 232 14.94 3.07 6.63
C ALA A 232 16.37 3.45 6.18
N SER A 233 16.74 3.20 4.93
CA SER A 233 18.08 3.56 4.41
C SER A 233 18.32 5.08 4.39
N PHE A 234 17.30 5.87 4.10
CA PHE A 234 17.38 7.34 4.18
C PHE A 234 17.63 7.81 5.63
N SER A 235 17.01 7.16 6.60
CA SER A 235 17.21 7.44 8.02
C SER A 235 18.65 7.15 8.46
N GLU A 236 19.23 6.03 8.02
CA GLU A 236 20.66 5.72 8.25
C GLU A 236 21.57 6.80 7.65
N GLY A 237 21.29 7.23 6.43
CA GLY A 237 22.05 8.29 5.75
C GLY A 237 22.01 9.63 6.51
N LEU A 238 20.84 10.05 6.98
CA LEU A 238 20.69 11.27 7.78
C LEU A 238 21.52 11.20 9.06
N LEU A 239 21.41 10.11 9.83
CA LEU A 239 22.16 9.94 11.08
C LEU A 239 23.66 9.80 10.85
N LEU A 240 24.09 9.12 9.79
CA LEU A 240 25.51 9.02 9.44
C LEU A 240 26.07 10.38 9.05
N SER A 241 25.34 11.17 8.27
CA SER A 241 25.77 12.51 7.84
C SER A 241 26.02 13.42 9.04
N GLU A 242 25.11 13.42 10.02
CA GLU A 242 25.30 14.12 11.30
C GLU A 242 26.54 13.61 12.04
N LYS A 243 26.72 12.29 12.11
CA LYS A 243 27.84 11.66 12.84
C LYS A 243 29.21 12.00 12.26
N VAL A 244 29.30 12.23 10.95
CA VAL A 244 30.54 12.64 10.27
C VAL A 244 30.69 14.17 10.17
N GLY A 245 29.81 14.94 10.82
CA GLY A 245 29.91 16.40 10.90
C GLY A 245 29.33 17.17 9.71
N LEU A 246 28.49 16.53 8.89
CA LEU A 246 27.74 17.18 7.82
C LEU A 246 26.39 17.68 8.35
N ASP A 247 25.85 18.74 7.75
CA ASP A 247 24.48 19.18 8.02
C ASP A 247 23.49 18.24 7.30
N PRO A 248 22.62 17.52 8.02
CA PRO A 248 21.61 16.64 7.42
C PRO A 248 20.67 17.38 6.44
N LYS A 249 20.44 18.68 6.62
CA LYS A 249 19.64 19.48 5.68
C LYS A 249 20.29 19.57 4.30
N VAL A 250 21.62 19.72 4.27
CA VAL A 250 22.40 19.74 3.03
C VAL A 250 22.35 18.36 2.36
N LEU A 251 22.34 17.26 3.12
CA LEU A 251 22.14 15.93 2.55
C LEU A 251 20.79 15.82 1.82
N VAL A 252 19.70 16.33 2.42
CA VAL A 252 18.37 16.34 1.78
C VAL A 252 18.41 17.12 0.46
N GLU A 253 19.07 18.28 0.45
CA GLU A 253 19.23 19.09 -0.76
C GLU A 253 20.02 18.36 -1.85
N VAL A 254 21.17 17.76 -1.50
CA VAL A 254 22.01 16.99 -2.43
C VAL A 254 21.23 15.84 -3.05
N ILE A 255 20.48 15.09 -2.24
CA ILE A 255 19.64 13.98 -2.73
C ILE A 255 18.56 14.48 -3.68
N SER A 256 17.94 15.64 -3.40
CA SER A 256 16.85 16.18 -4.20
C SER A 256 17.26 16.58 -5.62
N GLN A 257 18.55 16.90 -5.84
CA GLN A 257 19.12 17.27 -7.13
C GLN A 257 19.73 16.07 -7.89
N GLY A 258 19.91 14.93 -7.21
CA GLY A 258 20.61 13.76 -7.75
C GLY A 258 19.69 12.70 -8.38
N ALA A 259 20.32 11.63 -8.87
CA ALA A 259 19.64 10.51 -9.53
C ALA A 259 18.68 9.72 -8.62
N ILE A 260 18.84 9.84 -7.29
CA ILE A 260 18.01 9.16 -6.29
C ILE A 260 16.92 10.09 -5.72
N SER A 261 16.68 11.24 -6.36
CA SER A 261 15.63 12.16 -5.94
C SER A 261 14.27 11.47 -5.93
N ALA A 262 13.60 11.55 -4.79
CA ALA A 262 12.25 11.04 -4.60
C ALA A 262 11.45 12.09 -3.80
N PRO A 263 10.21 12.43 -4.19
CA PRO A 263 9.40 13.41 -3.47
C PRO A 263 9.27 13.12 -1.96
N MET A 264 9.27 11.83 -1.59
CA MET A 264 9.25 11.38 -0.20
C MET A 264 10.40 11.95 0.64
N TYR A 265 11.63 11.97 0.11
CA TYR A 265 12.80 12.46 0.85
C TYR A 265 12.70 13.96 1.11
N SER A 266 12.36 14.75 0.09
CA SER A 266 12.20 16.19 0.24
C SER A 266 11.02 16.56 1.14
N MET A 267 9.93 15.78 1.13
CA MET A 267 8.77 16.02 1.99
C MET A 267 9.00 15.63 3.46
N LYS A 268 9.74 14.54 3.71
CA LYS A 268 9.90 13.98 5.08
C LYS A 268 11.20 14.41 5.75
N GLY A 269 12.27 14.57 4.98
CA GLY A 269 13.61 14.90 5.47
C GLY A 269 13.64 16.11 6.41
N PRO A 270 13.06 17.28 6.04
CA PRO A 270 13.08 18.45 6.91
C PRO A 270 12.45 18.23 8.29
N SER A 271 11.35 17.46 8.37
CA SER A 271 10.70 17.12 9.64
C SER A 271 11.48 16.05 10.42
N MET A 272 12.08 15.07 9.74
CA MET A 272 12.95 14.06 10.37
C MET A 272 14.17 14.70 11.03
N VAL A 273 14.82 15.66 10.36
CA VAL A 273 15.95 16.42 10.93
C VAL A 273 15.55 17.18 12.19
N GLN A 274 14.29 17.63 12.28
CA GLN A 274 13.73 18.31 13.44
C GLN A 274 13.13 17.35 14.49
N SER A 275 13.19 16.04 14.26
CA SER A 275 12.52 15.02 15.08
C SER A 275 11.01 15.26 15.25
N LEU A 276 10.37 15.78 14.21
CA LEU A 276 8.93 16.02 14.13
C LEU A 276 8.29 15.03 13.16
N TYR A 277 7.24 14.33 13.61
CA TYR A 277 6.63 13.24 12.85
C TYR A 277 5.11 13.40 12.69
N PRO A 278 4.64 14.49 12.05
CA PRO A 278 3.22 14.69 11.80
C PRO A 278 2.69 13.58 10.88
N THR A 279 1.70 12.84 11.38
CA THR A 279 1.26 11.59 10.76
C THR A 279 0.49 11.83 9.46
N ALA A 280 1.10 11.44 8.33
CA ALA A 280 0.42 11.28 7.05
C ALA A 280 0.20 9.80 6.72
N PHE A 281 1.17 8.95 7.09
CA PHE A 281 1.03 7.50 7.02
C PHE A 281 1.57 6.87 8.32
N PRO A 282 0.69 6.30 9.18
CA PRO A 282 1.11 5.77 10.49
C PRO A 282 2.19 4.69 10.39
N LEU A 283 3.18 4.78 11.26
CA LEU A 283 4.30 3.84 11.34
C LEU A 283 3.81 2.40 11.51
N LYS A 284 2.79 2.18 12.33
CA LYS A 284 2.17 0.85 12.51
C LYS A 284 1.62 0.25 11.22
N HIS A 285 1.12 1.08 10.29
CA HIS A 285 0.60 0.61 9.02
C HIS A 285 1.71 0.32 8.01
N GLN A 286 2.77 1.14 7.96
CA GLN A 286 3.96 0.80 7.18
C GLN A 286 4.60 -0.51 7.67
N GLN A 287 4.70 -0.72 8.98
CA GLN A 287 5.21 -1.97 9.55
C GLN A 287 4.32 -3.16 9.20
N LYS A 288 3.00 -3.01 9.26
CA LYS A 288 2.03 -4.02 8.79
C LYS A 288 2.31 -4.37 7.33
N ASP A 289 2.47 -3.38 6.45
CA ASP A 289 2.70 -3.62 5.03
C ASP A 289 4.03 -4.34 4.76
N LEU A 290 5.11 -3.99 5.49
CA LEU A 290 6.38 -4.73 5.42
C LEU A 290 6.20 -6.20 5.85
N ARG A 291 5.49 -6.45 6.95
CA ARG A 291 5.18 -7.81 7.41
C ARG A 291 4.39 -8.61 6.35
N LEU A 292 3.37 -8.00 5.75
CA LEU A 292 2.59 -8.65 4.69
C LEU A 292 3.43 -8.91 3.44
N ALA A 293 4.29 -7.97 3.05
CA ALA A 293 5.21 -8.15 1.92
C ALA A 293 6.23 -9.27 2.16
N LEU A 294 6.73 -9.42 3.40
CA LEU A 294 7.58 -10.54 3.78
C LEU A 294 6.84 -11.88 3.69
N GLY A 295 5.59 -11.94 4.14
CA GLY A 295 4.75 -13.14 3.98
C GLY A 295 4.50 -13.49 2.50
N LEU A 296 4.24 -12.47 1.66
CA LEU A 296 4.16 -12.66 0.20
C LEU A 296 5.45 -13.22 -0.38
N ALA A 297 6.61 -12.65 0.00
CA ALA A 297 7.92 -13.11 -0.45
C ALA A 297 8.19 -14.57 -0.04
N GLU A 298 7.82 -14.96 1.18
CA GLU A 298 7.92 -16.34 1.68
C GLU A 298 7.06 -17.31 0.84
N SER A 299 5.81 -16.95 0.55
CA SER A 299 4.89 -17.78 -0.25
C SER A 299 5.41 -18.15 -1.65
N VAL A 300 6.34 -17.36 -2.19
CA VAL A 300 6.95 -17.58 -3.52
C VAL A 300 8.44 -17.89 -3.44
N SER A 301 8.98 -18.14 -2.23
CA SER A 301 10.39 -18.44 -1.99
C SER A 301 11.36 -17.37 -2.53
N GLN A 302 10.97 -16.09 -2.47
CA GLN A 302 11.79 -14.95 -2.88
C GLN A 302 12.49 -14.33 -1.65
N ALA A 303 13.82 -14.26 -1.68
CA ALA A 303 14.57 -13.59 -0.62
C ALA A 303 14.43 -12.05 -0.70
N THR A 304 14.13 -11.41 0.43
CA THR A 304 13.96 -9.95 0.58
C THR A 304 14.68 -9.41 1.83
N PRO A 305 16.01 -9.63 1.97
CA PRO A 305 16.75 -9.36 3.21
C PRO A 305 16.71 -7.88 3.65
N ILE A 306 16.69 -6.94 2.69
CA ILE A 306 16.59 -5.50 2.99
C ILE A 306 15.25 -5.16 3.65
N ALA A 307 14.15 -5.70 3.12
CA ALA A 307 12.82 -5.50 3.70
C ALA A 307 12.72 -6.13 5.09
N ALA A 308 13.36 -7.30 5.30
CA ALA A 308 13.41 -7.95 6.60
C ALA A 308 14.11 -7.08 7.65
N ALA A 309 15.28 -6.53 7.32
CA ALA A 309 16.00 -5.60 8.20
C ALA A 309 15.18 -4.34 8.50
N ALA A 310 14.59 -3.72 7.46
CA ALA A 310 13.73 -2.55 7.64
C ALA A 310 12.55 -2.86 8.56
N ASN A 311 11.87 -4.00 8.38
CA ASN A 311 10.75 -4.41 9.22
C ASN A 311 11.11 -4.49 10.72
N GLU A 312 12.32 -4.96 11.06
CA GLU A 312 12.77 -5.00 12.45
C GLU A 312 12.98 -3.59 13.02
N LEU A 313 13.53 -2.65 12.24
CA LEU A 313 13.63 -1.24 12.67
C LEU A 313 12.25 -0.63 12.94
N TYR A 314 11.28 -0.92 12.08
CA TYR A 314 9.89 -0.50 12.31
C TYR A 314 9.28 -1.12 13.58
N LYS A 315 9.60 -2.38 13.92
CA LYS A 315 9.18 -2.98 15.19
C LYS A 315 9.83 -2.30 16.39
N VAL A 316 11.12 -1.96 16.31
CA VAL A 316 11.83 -1.21 17.36
C VAL A 316 11.18 0.16 17.57
N ALA A 317 10.90 0.91 16.50
CA ALA A 317 10.20 2.19 16.60
C ALA A 317 8.81 2.06 17.24
N LYS A 318 8.05 1.01 16.90
CA LYS A 318 6.77 0.72 17.57
C LYS A 318 6.94 0.47 19.06
N ALA A 319 7.98 -0.29 19.46
CA ALA A 319 8.29 -0.54 20.86
C ALA A 319 8.68 0.73 21.63
N HIS A 320 9.18 1.76 20.93
CA HIS A 320 9.42 3.10 21.47
C HIS A 320 8.15 3.98 21.51
N GLY A 321 6.96 3.42 21.27
CA GLY A 321 5.69 4.16 21.34
C GLY A 321 5.34 4.97 20.08
N LEU A 322 6.11 4.83 19.00
CA LEU A 322 5.96 5.67 17.79
C LEU A 322 4.93 5.12 16.79
N SER A 323 4.04 4.23 17.23
CA SER A 323 3.10 3.51 16.36
C SER A 323 2.16 4.44 15.57
N ASP A 324 1.72 5.53 16.20
CA ASP A 324 0.78 6.48 15.63
C ASP A 324 1.44 7.70 14.99
N ASN A 325 2.76 7.85 15.13
CA ASN A 325 3.55 8.83 14.40
C ASN A 325 3.66 8.44 12.92
N ASP A 326 4.14 9.38 12.10
CA ASP A 326 4.45 9.08 10.71
C ASP A 326 5.50 7.97 10.58
N PHE A 327 5.44 7.19 9.50
CA PHE A 327 6.41 6.13 9.22
C PHE A 327 7.86 6.62 9.08
N SER A 328 8.08 7.93 8.88
CA SER A 328 9.40 8.55 8.94
C SER A 328 10.02 8.54 10.35
N ALA A 329 9.23 8.32 11.40
CA ALA A 329 9.73 8.15 12.77
C ALA A 329 10.56 6.88 12.97
N VAL A 330 10.71 6.02 11.94
CA VAL A 330 11.64 4.88 11.97
C VAL A 330 13.09 5.28 12.25
N ILE A 331 13.48 6.53 11.93
CA ILE A 331 14.80 7.08 12.27
C ILE A 331 15.09 7.00 13.79
N GLU A 332 14.07 7.10 14.64
CA GLU A 332 14.22 7.01 16.10
C GLU A 332 14.59 5.60 16.57
N ALA A 333 14.36 4.55 15.77
CA ALA A 333 14.83 3.20 16.09
C ALA A 333 16.36 3.08 16.00
N LEU A 334 17.00 3.97 15.23
CA LEU A 334 18.44 3.97 14.97
C LEU A 334 19.20 4.92 15.89
N LYS A 335 18.51 5.88 16.51
CA LYS A 335 19.10 6.73 17.54
C LYS A 335 19.35 5.85 18.76
N GLY A 336 20.62 5.61 19.10
CA GLY A 336 20.97 4.90 20.33
C GLY A 336 20.27 5.59 21.51
N LYS A 337 19.76 4.81 22.48
CA LYS A 337 19.31 5.39 23.76
C LYS A 337 20.49 6.17 24.32
N LEU A 338 20.45 7.50 24.24
CA LEU A 338 21.18 8.32 25.17
C LEU A 338 20.62 7.93 26.52
N GLN A 339 21.30 7.02 27.22
CA GLN A 339 21.21 6.99 28.66
C GLN A 339 21.49 8.42 29.08
N GLU A 340 20.45 9.11 29.55
CA GLU A 340 20.63 10.31 30.36
C GLU A 340 21.63 9.92 31.44
N ARG A 341 22.89 10.32 31.24
CA ARG A 341 23.89 10.25 32.29
C ARG A 341 23.43 11.26 33.33
N SER A 342 22.70 10.74 34.31
CA SER A 342 22.40 11.40 35.56
C SER A 342 23.68 11.80 36.27
#